data_AF-A1S3G9-F1
#
_entry.id   AF-A1S3G9-F1
#
_cell.length_a   1.000
_cell.length_b   1.000
_cell.length_c   1.000
_cell.angle_alpha   90.00
_cell.angle_beta   90.00
_cell.angle_gamma   90.00
#
_symmetry.space_group_name_H-M   'P 1'
#
loop_
_entity.id
_entity.type
_entity.pdbx_description
1 polymer ?
#
loop_
_entity_poly.entity_id
_entity_poly.type
_entity_poly.pdbx_seq_one_letter_code
_entity_poly.pdbx_strand_id
1 'polypeptide(L)'
;MMKFKYARNVLALAVVSALAGGCGGSDSDTEPPTTPEHAQKVVGSVSFNGAVAGASVCADLNLSASCDSDEPGAVSDAEGAFTLEWQSTEEAPDYLLVADLPQAASVAVISPLSMTPKSVAPAGAPARAPAGAPVHAQGLAAVSPPPVTERLLARKDHGGIINPLTDIEVRRLEGADAADAVAISARLKLLLPTIFGVDAGDPYGVTAAETETQAFTDALALLTHIESLIDGQLSQALAAEEVLFVSQTLLQSLAGEAGMPVTDWLATDPLNLRYRVSDVLKNLGYITSPIDERLMWDQDWALLAKNETEDDGESHLFNLMTVGDKVFAELRAGSTESSLLVTVSEGVVSRMELGGEALASECWNTELSQWVGPNGADGYEVPEPITLDNRLTRVYEGTYVPVVMTVDKFSASDSEFQTLIATLPAPLKLTNVSWPDTIYRLQYQQTGDVLCRSEGALSHGFDTPMAEIDSVAIIEALWRYEFDDGAYQLIEDNRFIIKSDVVAGQDMTYEWTLQTAPNGSPMLHIQVVEGLPPELVGLDEGDYWLLEQGSLSEVELNRSFDSRALNWLWLSYDESFSPTLKAHLNGL
;
A
#
# COMPACT_ATOMS: atom_id res chain seq x y z
N MET A 1 30.43 10.85 38.52
CA MET A 1 31.58 10.25 39.23
C MET A 1 31.48 8.74 38.96
N MET A 2 32.53 7.96 38.66
CA MET A 2 33.94 8.07 39.02
C MET A 2 34.84 7.65 37.83
N LYS A 3 36.04 8.22 37.72
CA LYS A 3 36.96 8.04 36.57
C LYS A 3 37.84 6.81 36.76
N PHE A 4 38.24 6.16 35.66
CA PHE A 4 39.55 5.52 35.57
C PHE A 4 40.38 6.14 34.44
N LYS A 5 41.59 6.56 34.81
CA LYS A 5 42.70 6.96 33.93
C LYS A 5 43.75 5.84 33.96
N TYR A 6 44.80 5.99 33.15
CA TYR A 6 46.23 5.64 33.34
C TYR A 6 46.78 4.99 32.05
N ALA A 7 48.03 5.20 31.61
CA ALA A 7 48.96 6.34 31.70
C ALA A 7 50.10 6.11 30.69
N ARG A 8 50.78 7.19 30.24
CA ARG A 8 52.04 7.11 29.48
C ARG A 8 53.21 6.79 30.41
N ASN A 9 54.16 5.97 29.95
CA ASN A 9 55.60 5.98 30.25
C ASN A 9 56.28 5.06 29.22
N VAL A 10 57.05 5.56 28.26
CA VAL A 10 58.48 5.90 28.37
C VAL A 10 59.34 4.68 28.76
N LEU A 11 60.02 4.11 27.76
CA LEU A 11 61.36 3.55 27.92
C LEU A 11 62.17 3.80 26.65
N ALA A 12 63.33 4.43 26.78
CA ALA A 12 64.26 4.65 25.69
C ALA A 12 65.36 3.57 25.73
N LEU A 13 65.86 3.19 24.55
CA LEU A 13 67.17 2.55 24.42
C LEU A 13 67.95 3.26 23.31
N ALA A 14 69.24 3.48 23.54
CA ALA A 14 70.11 4.32 22.71
C ALA A 14 71.46 3.61 22.46
N VAL A 15 72.42 4.36 21.87
CA VAL A 15 73.83 4.00 21.56
C VAL A 15 73.98 3.32 20.18
N VAL A 16 74.32 4.03 19.09
CA VAL A 16 75.62 4.66 18.70
C VAL A 16 76.66 3.58 18.33
N SER A 17 77.23 3.50 17.10
CA SER A 17 78.27 4.35 16.47
C SER A 17 78.45 3.97 14.96
N ALA A 18 79.31 4.50 14.08
CA ALA A 18 80.35 5.55 14.13
C ALA A 18 80.80 6.06 12.72
N LEU A 19 80.84 7.39 12.55
CA LEU A 19 81.95 8.20 11.98
C LEU A 19 82.27 8.31 10.46
N ALA A 20 82.92 9.45 10.17
CA ALA A 20 83.45 9.99 8.90
C ALA A 20 82.41 10.58 7.92
N GLY A 21 82.57 11.77 7.35
CA GLY A 21 83.58 12.82 7.59
C GLY A 21 83.87 13.65 6.33
N GLY A 22 84.03 14.97 6.46
CA GLY A 22 84.50 15.85 5.38
C GLY A 22 83.51 16.94 4.97
N CYS A 23 83.88 18.19 5.24
CA CYS A 23 83.28 19.37 4.62
C CYS A 23 84.09 19.71 3.37
N GLY A 24 83.42 20.02 2.26
CA GLY A 24 84.04 20.44 1.01
C GLY A 24 83.00 21.10 0.12
N GLY A 25 82.99 22.43 0.09
CA GLY A 25 82.02 23.18 -0.70
C GLY A 25 82.51 23.47 -2.12
N SER A 26 81.55 23.59 -3.03
CA SER A 26 81.68 24.35 -4.27
C SER A 26 80.28 24.81 -4.67
N ASP A 27 80.13 26.10 -4.98
CA ASP A 27 78.92 26.58 -5.65
C ASP A 27 78.77 25.84 -6.98
N SER A 28 77.58 25.27 -7.18
CA SER A 28 77.12 24.78 -8.48
C SER A 28 75.61 24.87 -8.48
N ASP A 29 75.09 25.87 -9.20
CA ASP A 29 73.66 26.03 -9.47
C ASP A 29 73.13 24.71 -10.03
N THR A 30 72.43 23.97 -9.17
CA THR A 30 71.74 22.75 -9.54
C THR A 30 70.29 23.15 -9.70
N GLU A 31 69.85 23.28 -10.95
CA GLU A 31 68.42 23.39 -11.23
C GLU A 31 67.69 22.26 -10.47
N PRO A 32 66.57 22.56 -9.78
CA PRO A 32 65.78 21.50 -9.17
C PRO A 32 65.41 20.49 -10.25
N PRO A 33 65.40 19.18 -9.95
CA PRO A 33 64.96 18.19 -10.93
C PRO A 33 63.55 18.55 -11.36
N THR A 34 63.38 18.94 -12.63
CA THR A 34 62.07 19.17 -13.22
C THR A 34 61.34 17.84 -13.21
N THR A 35 60.41 17.68 -12.28
CA THR A 35 59.40 16.62 -12.33
C THR A 35 58.78 16.65 -13.73
N PRO A 36 58.77 15.54 -14.48
CA PRO A 36 58.15 15.55 -15.80
C PRO A 36 56.67 15.89 -15.64
N GLU A 37 56.24 16.96 -16.28
CA GLU A 37 54.81 17.26 -16.45
C GLU A 37 54.27 16.47 -17.64
N HIS A 38 53.22 15.72 -17.39
CA HIS A 38 52.51 14.90 -18.35
C HIS A 38 51.21 15.62 -18.75
N ALA A 39 51.11 15.98 -20.02
CA ALA A 39 49.90 16.60 -20.57
C ALA A 39 48.77 15.56 -20.64
N GLN A 40 47.71 15.81 -19.89
CA GLN A 40 46.50 14.99 -19.84
C GLN A 40 45.43 15.61 -20.72
N LYS A 41 44.67 14.77 -21.44
CA LYS A 41 43.56 15.19 -22.29
C LYS A 41 42.43 14.17 -22.25
N VAL A 42 41.23 14.64 -21.94
CA VAL A 42 39.98 13.86 -22.04
C VAL A 42 39.08 14.57 -23.03
N VAL A 43 38.55 13.82 -24.01
CA VAL A 43 37.54 14.29 -24.96
C VAL A 43 36.34 13.36 -24.78
N GLY A 44 35.16 13.91 -24.52
CA GLY A 44 34.04 13.13 -24.01
C GLY A 44 32.69 13.75 -24.30
N SER A 45 31.64 13.13 -23.76
CA SER A 45 30.26 13.58 -23.89
C SER A 45 29.42 13.30 -22.65
N VAL A 46 28.47 14.20 -22.36
CA VAL A 46 27.47 14.05 -21.30
C VAL A 46 26.10 13.77 -21.91
N SER A 47 25.45 12.68 -21.47
CA SER A 47 24.09 12.32 -21.91
C SER A 47 23.18 11.98 -20.74
N PHE A 48 21.96 12.51 -20.79
CA PHE A 48 20.89 12.32 -19.81
C PHE A 48 19.59 12.77 -20.46
N ASN A 49 18.69 11.83 -20.78
CA ASN A 49 17.47 12.11 -21.55
C ASN A 49 17.75 12.91 -22.85
N GLY A 50 18.77 12.51 -23.59
CA GLY A 50 19.34 13.26 -24.72
C GLY A 50 20.76 13.79 -24.43
N ALA A 51 21.23 14.70 -25.28
CA ALA A 51 22.53 15.36 -25.11
C ALA A 51 22.42 16.51 -24.11
N VAL A 52 23.32 16.57 -23.11
CA VAL A 52 23.24 17.61 -22.07
C VAL A 52 24.11 18.81 -22.44
N ALA A 53 23.48 19.89 -22.87
CA ALA A 53 24.16 21.16 -23.14
C ALA A 53 24.31 22.02 -21.88
N GLY A 54 25.49 22.59 -21.66
CA GLY A 54 25.75 23.50 -20.54
C GLY A 54 25.99 22.83 -19.18
N ALA A 55 26.28 21.53 -19.14
CA ALA A 55 26.74 20.85 -17.93
C ALA A 55 28.16 21.33 -17.57
N SER A 56 28.44 21.52 -16.29
CA SER A 56 29.79 21.80 -15.80
C SER A 56 30.50 20.47 -15.58
N VAL A 57 31.52 20.19 -16.39
CA VAL A 57 32.24 18.91 -16.38
C VAL A 57 33.64 19.12 -15.84
N CYS A 58 34.10 18.28 -14.92
CA CYS A 58 35.47 18.33 -14.40
C CYS A 58 36.11 16.94 -14.27
N ALA A 59 37.44 16.93 -14.16
CA ALA A 59 38.19 15.79 -13.65
C ALA A 59 38.41 16.00 -12.15
N ASP A 60 37.63 15.30 -11.33
CA ASP A 60 37.76 15.24 -9.88
C ASP A 60 39.02 14.43 -9.53
N LEU A 61 40.08 15.17 -9.17
CA LEU A 61 41.41 14.64 -8.88
C LEU A 61 41.55 14.26 -7.40
N ASN A 62 40.68 14.77 -6.54
CA ASN A 62 40.71 14.50 -5.10
C ASN A 62 39.73 13.39 -4.66
N LEU A 63 38.89 12.91 -5.58
CA LEU A 63 37.88 11.87 -5.43
C LEU A 63 36.76 12.25 -4.44
N SER A 64 36.37 13.54 -4.43
CA SER A 64 35.24 14.06 -3.63
C SER A 64 33.86 13.77 -4.24
N ALA A 65 33.82 13.26 -5.48
CA ALA A 65 32.65 13.17 -6.34
C ALA A 65 31.98 14.55 -6.58
N SER A 66 32.78 15.62 -6.64
CA SER A 66 32.31 16.99 -6.89
C SER A 66 33.32 17.82 -7.69
N CYS A 67 32.86 18.86 -8.39
CA CYS A 67 33.76 19.77 -9.10
C CYS A 67 34.27 20.90 -8.20
N ASP A 68 35.52 20.78 -7.76
CA ASP A 68 36.21 21.84 -7.03
C ASP A 68 36.79 22.92 -7.97
N SER A 69 37.00 24.12 -7.44
CA SER A 69 37.34 25.31 -8.26
C SER A 69 38.79 25.36 -8.75
N ASP A 70 39.65 24.49 -8.23
CA ASP A 70 41.05 24.29 -8.62
C ASP A 70 41.26 23.06 -9.53
N GLU A 71 40.19 22.35 -9.90
CA GLU A 71 40.25 21.16 -10.76
C GLU A 71 40.08 21.48 -12.25
N PRO A 72 40.56 20.61 -13.17
CA PRO A 72 40.39 20.79 -14.60
C PRO A 72 38.91 20.73 -14.97
N GLY A 73 38.36 21.84 -15.49
CA GLY A 73 36.94 21.98 -15.82
C GLY A 73 36.66 22.46 -17.25
N ALA A 74 35.49 22.09 -17.77
CA ALA A 74 34.92 22.51 -19.05
C ALA A 74 33.39 22.64 -18.94
N VAL A 75 32.75 23.15 -19.99
CA VAL A 75 31.29 23.18 -20.12
C VAL A 75 30.91 22.44 -21.40
N SER A 76 29.89 21.58 -21.34
CA SER A 76 29.44 20.81 -22.51
C SER A 76 28.72 21.69 -23.55
N ASP A 77 28.93 21.38 -24.83
CA ASP A 77 28.29 22.07 -25.96
C ASP A 77 26.88 21.55 -26.28
N ALA A 78 26.28 22.00 -27.39
CA ALA A 78 24.91 21.65 -27.77
C ALA A 78 24.71 20.15 -28.06
N GLU A 79 25.78 19.46 -28.44
CA GLU A 79 25.84 18.03 -28.69
C GLU A 79 26.27 17.24 -27.43
N GLY A 80 26.43 17.93 -26.29
CA GLY A 80 26.86 17.38 -25.01
C GLY A 80 28.36 17.10 -24.94
N ALA A 81 29.15 17.48 -25.96
CA ALA A 81 30.57 17.19 -26.03
C ALA A 81 31.40 18.16 -25.19
N PHE A 82 32.54 17.69 -24.67
CA PHE A 82 33.49 18.49 -23.90
C PHE A 82 34.94 18.11 -24.18
N THR A 83 35.87 18.94 -23.73
CA THR A 83 37.31 18.63 -23.73
C THR A 83 37.97 19.21 -22.50
N LEU A 84 38.63 18.36 -21.71
CA LEU A 84 39.46 18.72 -20.57
C LEU A 84 40.93 18.57 -20.96
N GLU A 85 41.76 19.56 -20.61
CA GLU A 85 43.21 19.52 -20.80
C GLU A 85 43.91 20.07 -19.54
N TRP A 86 44.87 19.32 -18.99
CA TRP A 86 45.65 19.75 -17.82
C TRP A 86 47.07 19.17 -17.82
N GLN A 87 47.89 19.60 -16.87
CA GLN A 87 49.21 19.01 -16.60
C GLN A 87 49.17 18.23 -15.29
N SER A 88 49.79 17.06 -15.29
CA SER A 88 49.90 16.19 -14.12
C SER A 88 51.37 15.83 -13.87
N THR A 89 51.78 15.72 -12.61
CA THR A 89 53.09 15.14 -12.24
C THR A 89 53.12 13.61 -12.33
N GLU A 90 51.95 12.99 -12.55
CA GLU A 90 51.79 11.55 -12.79
C GLU A 90 51.38 11.31 -14.24
N GLU A 91 51.95 10.26 -14.86
CA GLU A 91 51.67 9.88 -16.26
C GLU A 91 50.22 9.42 -16.46
N ALA A 92 49.64 8.74 -15.46
CA ALA A 92 48.27 8.22 -15.47
C ALA A 92 47.61 8.45 -14.10
N PRO A 93 47.26 9.71 -13.76
CA PRO A 93 46.65 10.04 -12.47
C PRO A 93 45.33 9.29 -12.27
N ASP A 94 44.91 9.14 -11.02
CA ASP A 94 43.55 8.72 -10.70
C ASP A 94 42.61 9.91 -10.62
N TYR A 95 41.39 9.73 -11.14
CA TYR A 95 40.36 10.75 -11.17
C TYR A 95 38.99 10.14 -11.46
N LEU A 96 37.94 10.82 -11.01
CA LEU A 96 36.58 10.66 -11.51
C LEU A 96 36.29 11.76 -12.53
N LEU A 97 35.39 11.48 -13.46
CA LEU A 97 34.73 12.51 -14.25
C LEU A 97 33.40 12.83 -13.58
N VAL A 98 33.13 14.11 -13.38
CA VAL A 98 31.91 14.61 -12.76
C VAL A 98 31.26 15.59 -13.73
N ALA A 99 29.95 15.45 -13.93
CA ALA A 99 29.14 16.39 -14.70
C ALA A 99 27.99 16.91 -13.85
N ASP A 100 28.06 18.17 -13.42
CA ASP A 100 26.96 18.88 -12.79
C ASP A 100 25.95 19.31 -13.87
N LEU A 101 24.72 18.79 -13.77
CA LEU A 101 23.67 18.99 -14.75
C LEU A 101 22.97 20.35 -14.54
N PRO A 102 22.65 21.11 -15.60
CA PRO A 102 21.89 22.35 -15.46
C PRO A 102 20.46 22.04 -15.02
N GLN A 103 19.85 22.97 -14.27
CA GLN A 103 18.52 22.79 -13.66
C GLN A 103 17.37 22.46 -14.64
N ALA A 104 17.56 22.73 -15.94
CA ALA A 104 16.60 22.39 -17.00
C ALA A 104 16.78 20.97 -17.59
N ALA A 105 17.94 20.34 -17.38
CA ALA A 105 18.22 18.95 -17.74
C ALA A 105 18.06 18.00 -16.54
N SER A 106 18.17 18.52 -15.32
CA SER A 106 17.96 17.74 -14.10
C SER A 106 16.48 17.38 -13.91
N VAL A 107 16.19 16.08 -13.80
CA VAL A 107 14.86 15.54 -13.49
C VAL A 107 14.88 14.96 -12.08
N ALA A 108 13.72 14.84 -11.43
CA ALA A 108 13.51 14.19 -10.14
C ALA A 108 13.84 12.67 -10.20
N VAL A 109 15.14 12.33 -10.14
CA VAL A 109 15.73 10.98 -10.06
C VAL A 109 17.08 11.05 -9.27
N ILE A 110 17.43 10.05 -8.45
CA ILE A 110 18.73 9.85 -7.74
C ILE A 110 19.19 10.88 -6.67
N SER A 111 19.29 10.42 -5.41
CA SER A 111 20.13 11.02 -4.33
C SER A 111 21.31 10.10 -4.00
N PRO A 112 22.38 10.58 -3.34
CA PRO A 112 23.41 9.70 -2.79
C PRO A 112 22.85 8.85 -1.65
N LEU A 113 22.71 7.53 -1.87
CA LEU A 113 22.32 6.58 -0.82
C LEU A 113 23.55 6.12 -0.04
N SER A 114 23.67 6.61 1.19
CA SER A 114 24.69 6.11 2.12
C SER A 114 24.28 4.74 2.66
N MET A 115 24.59 3.67 1.91
CA MET A 115 24.41 2.27 2.33
C MET A 115 25.36 1.87 3.46
N THR A 116 25.34 2.62 4.58
CA THR A 116 26.00 2.24 5.82
C THR A 116 25.09 1.30 6.60
N PRO A 117 25.45 0.01 6.77
CA PRO A 117 24.64 -0.89 7.58
C PRO A 117 24.63 -0.39 9.03
N LYS A 118 23.43 -0.14 9.57
CA LYS A 118 23.25 -0.07 11.03
C LYS A 118 23.75 -1.39 11.60
N SER A 119 24.77 -1.29 12.46
CA SER A 119 25.55 -2.41 12.96
C SER A 119 24.70 -3.59 13.46
N VAL A 120 24.60 -4.65 12.65
CA VAL A 120 24.08 -5.95 13.08
C VAL A 120 25.11 -6.56 14.04
N ALA A 121 24.68 -6.85 15.28
CA ALA A 121 25.55 -7.46 16.27
C ALA A 121 25.97 -8.88 15.82
N PRO A 122 27.26 -9.26 15.94
CA PRO A 122 27.74 -10.54 15.42
C PRO A 122 27.16 -11.73 16.20
N ALA A 123 26.76 -12.76 15.47
CA ALA A 123 26.17 -13.96 16.04
C ALA A 123 27.18 -14.78 16.87
N GLY A 124 26.89 -15.01 18.16
CA GLY A 124 27.67 -15.92 19.00
C GLY A 124 27.26 -15.96 20.48
N ALA A 125 26.86 -17.15 20.94
CA ALA A 125 26.58 -17.57 22.34
C ALA A 125 25.15 -17.27 22.91
N PRO A 126 24.63 -18.10 23.86
CA PRO A 126 23.24 -18.55 23.74
C PRO A 126 22.22 -18.13 24.84
N ALA A 127 20.96 -18.01 24.40
CA ALA A 127 19.71 -18.40 25.05
C ALA A 127 19.37 -17.99 26.51
N ARG A 128 18.51 -16.97 26.65
CA ARG A 128 17.24 -17.08 27.43
C ARG A 128 16.26 -15.90 27.16
N ALA A 129 15.07 -16.27 26.67
CA ALA A 129 13.73 -15.61 26.60
C ALA A 129 13.48 -14.15 27.10
N PRO A 130 12.38 -13.48 26.65
CA PRO A 130 11.28 -13.97 25.80
C PRO A 130 11.16 -13.24 24.44
N ALA A 131 10.29 -13.77 23.57
CA ALA A 131 9.86 -13.09 22.33
C ALA A 131 8.84 -11.98 22.63
N GLY A 132 8.75 -10.97 21.76
CA GLY A 132 7.82 -9.85 21.88
C GLY A 132 8.50 -8.48 21.99
N ALA A 133 9.16 -8.04 20.93
CA ALA A 133 9.56 -6.65 20.74
C ALA A 133 9.70 -6.39 19.23
N PRO A 134 8.79 -5.60 18.60
CA PRO A 134 8.98 -5.20 17.21
C PRO A 134 10.21 -4.29 17.12
N VAL A 135 11.02 -4.47 16.08
CA VAL A 135 12.04 -3.49 15.73
C VAL A 135 11.30 -2.30 15.15
N HIS A 136 11.37 -1.14 15.81
CA HIS A 136 10.79 0.09 15.30
C HIS A 136 11.43 0.48 13.96
N ALA A 137 10.80 0.07 12.86
CA ALA A 137 10.87 0.83 11.61
C ALA A 137 10.26 2.21 11.90
N GLN A 138 10.95 3.26 11.45
CA GLN A 138 10.37 4.60 11.45
C GLN A 138 9.47 4.66 10.23
N GLY A 139 8.16 4.91 10.45
CA GLY A 139 7.17 4.86 9.38
C GLY A 139 7.59 5.66 8.17
N LEU A 140 7.47 5.04 6.99
CA LEU A 140 7.81 5.67 5.72
C LEU A 140 6.73 6.71 5.40
N ALA A 141 6.94 7.94 5.93
CA ALA A 141 6.18 9.10 5.51
C ALA A 141 6.16 9.19 3.98
N ALA A 142 5.01 9.60 3.43
CA ALA A 142 4.71 9.65 2.00
C ALA A 142 5.93 9.99 1.14
N VAL A 143 6.18 9.16 0.12
CA VAL A 143 7.34 9.23 -0.78
C VAL A 143 7.69 10.69 -1.06
N SER A 144 8.81 11.14 -0.49
CA SER A 144 9.28 12.49 -0.73
C SER A 144 9.47 12.67 -2.25
N PRO A 145 9.16 13.85 -2.83
CA PRO A 145 9.30 14.05 -4.26
C PRO A 145 10.72 13.62 -4.67
N PRO A 146 10.86 12.81 -5.74
CA PRO A 146 12.11 12.10 -5.94
C PRO A 146 13.28 13.08 -6.02
N PRO A 147 14.41 12.75 -5.38
CA PRO A 147 15.61 13.60 -5.36
C PRO A 147 16.03 13.91 -6.80
N VAL A 148 16.56 15.10 -7.08
CA VAL A 148 16.86 15.53 -8.45
C VAL A 148 18.27 15.09 -8.87
N THR A 149 18.45 14.62 -10.11
CA THR A 149 19.78 14.27 -10.63
C THR A 149 20.50 15.58 -10.93
N GLU A 150 21.20 16.12 -9.95
CA GLU A 150 22.02 17.32 -10.10
C GLU A 150 23.41 16.99 -10.67
N ARG A 151 23.82 15.71 -10.64
CA ARG A 151 25.17 15.25 -11.00
C ARG A 151 25.17 13.83 -11.57
N LEU A 152 26.02 13.61 -12.56
CA LEU A 152 26.45 12.28 -13.03
C LEU A 152 27.95 12.08 -12.83
N LEU A 153 28.33 10.83 -12.52
CA LEU A 153 29.70 10.40 -12.33
C LEU A 153 30.15 9.42 -13.43
N ALA A 154 31.44 9.36 -13.70
CA ALA A 154 32.06 8.29 -14.49
C ALA A 154 33.49 8.00 -14.05
N ARG A 155 33.89 6.73 -14.09
CA ARG A 155 35.29 6.33 -13.91
C ARG A 155 36.10 6.71 -15.15
N LYS A 156 37.36 7.12 -14.97
CA LYS A 156 38.29 7.45 -16.07
C LYS A 156 38.43 6.37 -17.15
N ASP A 157 38.18 5.11 -16.79
CA ASP A 157 38.23 3.95 -17.68
C ASP A 157 37.21 4.05 -18.85
N HIS A 158 36.15 4.85 -18.71
CA HIS A 158 35.11 5.06 -19.74
C HIS A 158 35.47 6.15 -20.78
N GLY A 159 36.72 6.62 -20.78
CA GLY A 159 37.28 7.39 -21.89
C GLY A 159 36.65 8.76 -22.16
N GLY A 160 35.90 9.32 -21.21
CA GLY A 160 35.19 10.60 -21.37
C GLY A 160 33.67 10.49 -21.50
N ILE A 161 33.10 9.27 -21.54
CA ILE A 161 31.65 9.09 -21.58
C ILE A 161 31.06 9.26 -20.18
N ILE A 162 30.03 10.10 -20.04
CA ILE A 162 29.30 10.35 -18.79
C ILE A 162 27.80 10.21 -19.06
N ASN A 163 27.15 9.25 -18.40
CA ASN A 163 25.72 8.95 -18.55
C ASN A 163 25.15 8.25 -17.28
N PRO A 164 23.85 7.92 -17.20
CA PRO A 164 23.27 7.24 -16.05
C PRO A 164 23.93 5.90 -15.70
N LEU A 165 24.47 5.16 -16.67
CA LEU A 165 25.01 3.82 -16.42
C LEU A 165 26.46 3.89 -15.89
N THR A 166 27.24 4.90 -16.29
CA THR A 166 28.52 5.21 -15.64
C THR A 166 28.33 5.70 -14.21
N ASP A 167 27.27 6.46 -13.96
CA ASP A 167 26.92 7.00 -12.64
C ASP A 167 26.48 5.88 -11.67
N ILE A 168 25.62 4.96 -12.14
CA ILE A 168 25.28 3.74 -11.41
C ILE A 168 26.54 2.94 -11.06
N GLU A 169 27.47 2.71 -12.01
CA GLU A 169 28.71 1.98 -11.70
C GLU A 169 29.50 2.66 -10.58
N VAL A 170 29.71 3.98 -10.63
CA VAL A 170 30.46 4.70 -9.58
C VAL A 170 29.77 4.57 -8.22
N ARG A 171 28.45 4.80 -8.14
CA ARG A 171 27.70 4.73 -6.87
C ARG A 171 27.70 3.32 -6.27
N ARG A 172 27.64 2.27 -7.09
CA ARG A 172 27.67 0.88 -6.59
C ARG A 172 29.06 0.41 -6.14
N LEU A 173 30.12 1.08 -6.59
CA LEU A 173 31.49 0.81 -6.16
C LEU A 173 31.90 1.67 -4.95
N GLU A 174 31.10 2.66 -4.55
CA GLU A 174 31.38 3.51 -3.40
C GLU A 174 31.48 2.69 -2.11
N GLY A 175 32.63 2.78 -1.42
CA GLY A 175 32.89 2.04 -0.18
C GLY A 175 33.12 0.53 -0.33
N ALA A 176 33.04 -0.04 -1.53
CA ALA A 176 33.32 -1.45 -1.80
C ALA A 176 34.83 -1.75 -1.65
N ASP A 177 35.17 -2.96 -1.18
CA ASP A 177 36.56 -3.41 -1.20
C ASP A 177 36.99 -3.89 -2.61
N ALA A 178 38.28 -4.17 -2.82
CA ALA A 178 38.79 -4.52 -4.14
C ALA A 178 38.23 -5.85 -4.71
N ALA A 179 37.77 -6.78 -3.88
CA ALA A 179 37.15 -8.02 -4.33
C ALA A 179 35.66 -7.80 -4.64
N ASP A 180 34.96 -7.09 -3.76
CA ASP A 180 33.55 -6.72 -3.95
C ASP A 180 33.38 -5.82 -5.18
N ALA A 181 34.27 -4.83 -5.38
CA ALA A 181 34.28 -3.95 -6.54
C ALA A 181 34.39 -4.72 -7.87
N VAL A 182 35.21 -5.78 -7.92
CA VAL A 182 35.32 -6.66 -9.10
C VAL A 182 34.05 -7.47 -9.31
N ALA A 183 33.45 -8.00 -8.25
CA ALA A 183 32.19 -8.76 -8.33
C ALA A 183 31.02 -7.86 -8.78
N ILE A 184 30.90 -6.66 -8.21
CA ILE A 184 29.89 -5.64 -8.54
C ILE A 184 30.03 -5.21 -9.99
N SER A 185 31.24 -4.83 -10.43
CA SER A 185 31.50 -4.44 -11.82
C SER A 185 31.16 -5.56 -12.81
N ALA A 186 31.50 -6.80 -12.49
CA ALA A 186 31.17 -7.96 -13.34
C ALA A 186 29.66 -8.25 -13.39
N ARG A 187 28.94 -8.00 -12.29
CA ARG A 187 27.49 -8.21 -12.19
C ARG A 187 26.71 -7.10 -12.89
N LEU A 188 27.09 -5.83 -12.73
CA LEU A 188 26.49 -4.70 -13.45
C LEU A 188 26.57 -4.90 -14.98
N LYS A 189 27.72 -5.32 -15.50
CA LYS A 189 27.90 -5.63 -16.94
C LYS A 189 26.99 -6.74 -17.48
N LEU A 190 26.40 -7.56 -16.61
CA LEU A 190 25.39 -8.56 -17.00
C LEU A 190 23.96 -8.00 -16.91
N LEU A 191 23.67 -7.20 -15.87
CA LEU A 191 22.33 -6.69 -15.59
C LEU A 191 21.96 -5.51 -16.51
N LEU A 192 22.83 -4.51 -16.61
CA LEU A 192 22.56 -3.24 -17.28
C LEU A 192 22.18 -3.36 -18.78
N PRO A 193 22.83 -4.20 -19.61
CA PRO A 193 22.40 -4.40 -21.01
C PRO A 193 20.94 -4.87 -21.13
N THR A 194 20.51 -5.73 -20.21
CA THR A 194 19.16 -6.29 -20.23
C THR A 194 18.13 -5.28 -19.72
N ILE A 195 18.46 -4.57 -18.63
CA ILE A 195 17.58 -3.55 -18.03
C ILE A 195 17.36 -2.37 -19.00
N PHE A 196 18.42 -1.87 -19.61
CA PHE A 196 18.37 -0.63 -20.41
C PHE A 196 18.28 -0.86 -21.93
N GLY A 197 18.36 -2.11 -22.39
CA GLY A 197 18.30 -2.45 -23.82
C GLY A 197 19.51 -1.99 -24.64
N VAL A 198 20.67 -1.80 -23.99
CA VAL A 198 21.92 -1.29 -24.58
C VAL A 198 22.87 -2.42 -24.99
N ASP A 199 23.96 -2.10 -25.71
CA ASP A 199 24.93 -3.10 -26.15
C ASP A 199 25.60 -3.83 -24.97
N ALA A 200 25.56 -5.16 -24.98
CA ALA A 200 26.23 -6.00 -24.00
C ALA A 200 27.76 -6.04 -24.17
N GLY A 201 28.29 -5.60 -25.32
CA GLY A 201 29.73 -5.42 -25.55
C GLY A 201 30.32 -4.22 -24.81
N ASP A 202 29.53 -3.15 -24.68
CA ASP A 202 29.89 -1.91 -23.96
C ASP A 202 28.64 -1.29 -23.30
N PRO A 203 28.23 -1.78 -22.11
CA PRO A 203 27.05 -1.26 -21.40
C PRO A 203 27.19 0.20 -20.95
N TYR A 204 28.38 0.78 -21.00
CA TYR A 204 28.63 2.14 -20.52
C TYR A 204 28.79 3.13 -21.68
N GLY A 205 29.00 2.67 -22.91
CA GLY A 205 29.08 3.46 -24.13
C GLY A 205 27.76 4.06 -24.62
N VAL A 206 26.77 4.27 -23.74
CA VAL A 206 25.42 4.73 -24.09
C VAL A 206 25.45 6.13 -24.70
N THR A 207 24.73 6.29 -25.81
CA THR A 207 24.62 7.54 -26.56
C THR A 207 23.45 8.41 -26.09
N ALA A 208 23.52 9.71 -26.38
CA ALA A 208 22.42 10.67 -26.19
C ALA A 208 21.06 10.14 -26.70
N ALA A 209 21.04 9.61 -27.93
CA ALA A 209 19.83 9.11 -28.57
C ALA A 209 19.24 7.87 -27.86
N GLU A 210 20.07 7.02 -27.25
CA GLU A 210 19.61 5.88 -26.45
C GLU A 210 19.00 6.34 -25.11
N THR A 211 19.64 7.32 -24.44
CA THR A 211 19.12 7.88 -23.18
C THR A 211 17.79 8.63 -23.33
N GLU A 212 17.45 9.10 -24.54
CA GLU A 212 16.17 9.74 -24.88
C GLU A 212 15.06 8.73 -25.22
N THR A 213 15.37 7.43 -25.34
CA THR A 213 14.35 6.42 -25.65
C THR A 213 13.44 6.15 -24.46
N GLN A 214 12.13 6.01 -24.73
CA GLN A 214 11.13 5.69 -23.69
C GLN A 214 11.50 4.45 -22.87
N ALA A 215 12.08 3.42 -23.51
CA ALA A 215 12.51 2.21 -22.83
C ALA A 215 13.62 2.47 -21.80
N PHE A 216 14.57 3.35 -22.14
CA PHE A 216 15.65 3.75 -21.23
C PHE A 216 15.12 4.63 -20.09
N THR A 217 14.25 5.61 -20.38
CA THR A 217 13.66 6.49 -19.35
C THR A 217 12.76 5.72 -18.39
N ASP A 218 11.96 4.78 -18.90
CA ASP A 218 11.10 3.91 -18.07
C ASP A 218 11.93 2.98 -17.18
N ALA A 219 13.01 2.39 -17.73
CA ALA A 219 13.93 1.55 -16.96
C ALA A 219 14.64 2.33 -15.85
N LEU A 220 15.09 3.56 -16.13
CA LEU A 220 15.73 4.44 -15.14
C LEU A 220 14.74 4.85 -14.04
N ALA A 221 13.52 5.25 -14.41
CA ALA A 221 12.47 5.62 -13.47
C ALA A 221 12.07 4.44 -12.55
N LEU A 222 11.92 3.24 -13.12
CA LEU A 222 11.67 2.02 -12.35
C LEU A 222 12.82 1.69 -11.40
N LEU A 223 14.07 1.78 -11.87
CA LEU A 223 15.25 1.48 -11.05
C LEU A 223 15.29 2.40 -9.82
N THR A 224 15.17 3.71 -10.02
CA THR A 224 15.23 4.66 -8.91
C THR A 224 14.01 4.61 -8.00
N HIS A 225 12.82 4.28 -8.52
CA HIS A 225 11.70 4.00 -7.63
C HIS A 225 12.01 2.79 -6.73
N ILE A 226 12.52 1.68 -7.29
CA ILE A 226 12.94 0.50 -6.51
C ILE A 226 14.04 0.84 -5.50
N GLU A 227 15.06 1.63 -5.87
CA GLU A 227 16.09 2.14 -4.95
C GLU A 227 15.44 2.87 -3.77
N SER A 228 14.52 3.79 -4.03
CA SER A 228 13.80 4.55 -2.99
C SER A 228 12.90 3.69 -2.11
N LEU A 229 12.44 2.52 -2.57
CA LEU A 229 11.68 1.58 -1.75
C LEU A 229 12.55 0.83 -0.75
N ILE A 230 13.76 0.44 -1.18
CA ILE A 230 14.66 -0.45 -0.41
C ILE A 230 15.75 0.30 0.37
N ASP A 231 15.84 1.63 0.22
CA ASP A 231 16.85 2.45 0.88
C ASP A 231 16.84 2.28 2.40
N GLY A 232 18.04 2.19 2.98
CA GLY A 232 18.28 1.91 4.39
C GLY A 232 17.78 0.55 4.91
N GLN A 233 17.05 -0.23 4.10
CA GLN A 233 16.49 -1.53 4.49
C GLN A 233 17.46 -2.69 4.19
N LEU A 234 18.21 -2.60 3.09
CA LEU A 234 19.09 -3.66 2.58
C LEU A 234 20.57 -3.27 2.62
N SER A 235 21.45 -4.28 2.66
CA SER A 235 22.91 -4.10 2.60
C SER A 235 23.51 -4.57 1.26
N GLN A 236 22.68 -5.04 0.34
CA GLN A 236 23.09 -5.59 -0.94
C GLN A 236 23.12 -4.47 -1.99
N ALA A 237 24.33 -4.05 -2.38
CA ALA A 237 24.53 -2.92 -3.28
C ALA A 237 23.73 -3.02 -4.59
N LEU A 238 23.51 -4.22 -5.13
CA LEU A 238 22.84 -4.45 -6.42
C LEU A 238 21.38 -4.91 -6.31
N ALA A 239 20.75 -4.75 -5.14
CA ALA A 239 19.39 -5.25 -4.94
C ALA A 239 18.36 -4.61 -5.88
N ALA A 240 18.48 -3.30 -6.18
CA ALA A 240 17.55 -2.62 -7.08
C ALA A 240 17.67 -3.13 -8.52
N GLU A 241 18.90 -3.27 -9.03
CA GLU A 241 19.18 -3.80 -10.36
C GLU A 241 18.74 -5.24 -10.51
N GLU A 242 18.95 -6.09 -9.50
CA GLU A 242 18.53 -7.49 -9.56
C GLU A 242 17.02 -7.65 -9.47
N VAL A 243 16.33 -6.84 -8.66
CA VAL A 243 14.87 -6.79 -8.66
C VAL A 243 14.35 -6.36 -10.03
N LEU A 244 14.88 -5.26 -10.59
CA LEU A 244 14.42 -4.76 -11.88
C LEU A 244 14.70 -5.76 -13.00
N PHE A 245 15.90 -6.35 -13.05
CA PHE A 245 16.27 -7.38 -14.02
C PHE A 245 15.29 -8.58 -14.00
N VAL A 246 14.83 -9.00 -12.83
CA VAL A 246 13.86 -10.12 -12.70
C VAL A 246 12.42 -9.69 -13.03
N SER A 247 12.05 -8.43 -12.80
CA SER A 247 10.65 -7.98 -12.79
C SER A 247 10.25 -6.94 -13.84
N GLN A 248 11.17 -6.41 -14.62
CA GLN A 248 10.95 -5.27 -15.52
C GLN A 248 9.70 -5.40 -16.40
N THR A 249 9.54 -6.54 -17.09
CA THR A 249 8.38 -6.78 -17.98
C THR A 249 7.06 -6.76 -17.21
N LEU A 250 7.05 -7.24 -15.97
CA LEU A 250 5.88 -7.25 -15.09
C LEU A 250 5.57 -5.85 -14.56
N LEU A 251 6.59 -5.09 -14.13
CA LEU A 251 6.38 -3.71 -13.66
C LEU A 251 5.89 -2.80 -14.80
N GLN A 252 6.41 -2.99 -16.02
CA GLN A 252 5.92 -2.31 -17.22
C GLN A 252 4.47 -2.72 -17.59
N SER A 253 4.09 -4.00 -17.40
CA SER A 253 2.71 -4.42 -17.66
C SER A 253 1.71 -3.80 -16.69
N LEU A 254 2.07 -3.65 -15.40
CA LEU A 254 1.22 -3.00 -14.39
C LEU A 254 0.93 -1.52 -14.74
N ALA A 255 1.91 -0.77 -15.26
CA ALA A 255 1.69 0.59 -15.75
C ALA A 255 0.74 0.60 -16.97
N GLY A 256 0.92 -0.36 -17.89
CA GLY A 256 0.05 -0.55 -19.06
C GLY A 256 -1.39 -0.92 -18.69
N GLU A 257 -1.59 -1.75 -17.67
CA GLU A 257 -2.89 -2.11 -17.10
C GLU A 257 -3.60 -0.91 -16.45
N ALA A 258 -2.83 -0.01 -15.81
CA ALA A 258 -3.34 1.26 -15.31
C ALA A 258 -3.66 2.29 -16.42
N GLY A 259 -3.25 2.04 -17.66
CA GLY A 259 -3.44 2.94 -18.80
C GLY A 259 -2.61 4.22 -18.72
N MET A 260 -1.49 4.21 -17.99
CA MET A 260 -0.65 5.37 -17.70
C MET A 260 0.79 5.18 -18.22
N PRO A 261 1.50 6.25 -18.57
CA PRO A 261 2.96 6.21 -18.72
C PRO A 261 3.62 5.75 -17.42
N VAL A 262 4.76 5.04 -17.50
CA VAL A 262 5.45 4.49 -16.32
C VAL A 262 5.78 5.57 -15.29
N THR A 263 6.29 6.73 -15.72
CA THR A 263 6.61 7.86 -14.83
C THR A 263 5.40 8.38 -14.06
N ASP A 264 4.26 8.48 -14.73
CA ASP A 264 3.02 9.04 -14.16
C ASP A 264 2.38 8.04 -13.19
N TRP A 265 2.44 6.75 -13.54
CA TRP A 265 2.02 5.65 -12.67
C TRP A 265 2.89 5.53 -11.42
N LEU A 266 4.21 5.63 -11.53
CA LEU A 266 5.12 5.63 -10.37
C LEU A 266 4.85 6.82 -9.43
N ALA A 267 4.40 7.96 -9.96
CA ALA A 267 4.03 9.12 -9.16
C ALA A 267 2.73 8.93 -8.34
N THR A 268 1.94 7.87 -8.58
CA THR A 268 0.77 7.54 -7.75
C THR A 268 1.10 6.65 -6.54
N ASP A 269 2.37 6.35 -6.29
CA ASP A 269 2.85 5.37 -5.29
C ASP A 269 2.12 4.00 -5.32
N PRO A 270 2.20 3.26 -6.44
CA PRO A 270 1.33 2.13 -6.71
C PRO A 270 1.66 0.91 -5.84
N LEU A 271 0.72 0.51 -4.97
CA LEU A 271 0.91 -0.58 -4.00
C LEU A 271 1.21 -1.95 -4.65
N ASN A 272 0.64 -2.23 -5.82
CA ASN A 272 0.91 -3.46 -6.58
C ASN A 272 2.37 -3.56 -7.05
N LEU A 273 3.06 -2.44 -7.33
CA LEU A 273 4.50 -2.45 -7.56
C LEU A 273 5.25 -2.86 -6.31
N ARG A 274 4.92 -2.27 -5.15
CA ARG A 274 5.56 -2.57 -3.85
C ARG A 274 5.41 -4.05 -3.50
N TYR A 275 4.28 -4.65 -3.82
CA TYR A 275 4.08 -6.11 -3.79
C TYR A 275 5.09 -6.87 -4.66
N ARG A 276 5.15 -6.59 -5.97
CA ARG A 276 6.07 -7.33 -6.86
C ARG A 276 7.53 -7.15 -6.49
N VAL A 277 7.94 -5.94 -6.09
CA VAL A 277 9.28 -5.67 -5.55
C VAL A 277 9.53 -6.52 -4.29
N SER A 278 8.59 -6.56 -3.35
CA SER A 278 8.70 -7.38 -2.14
C SER A 278 8.80 -8.88 -2.46
N ASP A 279 7.99 -9.40 -3.38
CA ASP A 279 7.98 -10.82 -3.71
C ASP A 279 9.26 -11.24 -4.42
N VAL A 280 9.81 -10.39 -5.30
CA VAL A 280 11.11 -10.62 -5.94
C VAL A 280 12.23 -10.61 -4.90
N LEU A 281 12.22 -9.66 -3.95
CA LEU A 281 13.20 -9.62 -2.85
C LEU A 281 13.13 -10.86 -1.93
N LYS A 282 11.93 -11.37 -1.63
CA LYS A 282 11.74 -12.65 -0.91
C LYS A 282 12.33 -13.82 -1.72
N ASN A 283 12.04 -13.88 -3.01
CA ASN A 283 12.53 -14.93 -3.91
C ASN A 283 14.05 -14.90 -4.13
N LEU A 284 14.67 -13.71 -4.09
CA LEU A 284 16.13 -13.53 -4.06
C LEU A 284 16.75 -13.84 -2.68
N GLY A 285 15.92 -14.00 -1.64
CA GLY A 285 16.35 -14.29 -0.27
C GLY A 285 16.87 -13.07 0.51
N TYR A 286 16.55 -11.85 0.08
CA TYR A 286 16.99 -10.61 0.73
C TYR A 286 16.12 -10.19 1.91
N ILE A 287 14.84 -10.59 1.92
CA ILE A 287 13.88 -10.32 3.01
C ILE A 287 13.02 -11.55 3.30
N THR A 288 12.40 -11.57 4.49
CA THR A 288 11.42 -12.59 4.89
C THR A 288 10.03 -12.00 5.18
N SER A 289 9.94 -10.71 5.47
CA SER A 289 8.71 -9.92 5.60
C SER A 289 8.49 -9.04 4.36
N PRO A 290 7.34 -8.36 4.24
CA PRO A 290 7.18 -7.28 3.27
C PRO A 290 8.17 -6.12 3.49
N ILE A 291 8.45 -5.34 2.43
CA ILE A 291 9.31 -4.12 2.46
C ILE A 291 8.58 -2.85 2.95
N ASP A 292 7.27 -2.91 3.05
CA ASP A 292 6.40 -1.78 3.35
C ASP A 292 5.28 -2.29 4.26
N GLU A 293 5.02 -1.56 5.35
CA GLU A 293 4.06 -1.94 6.39
C GLU A 293 2.60 -1.90 5.91
N ARG A 294 2.29 -1.18 4.83
CA ARG A 294 0.97 -1.14 4.18
C ARG A 294 0.60 -2.42 3.42
N LEU A 295 1.58 -3.30 3.18
CA LEU A 295 1.38 -4.57 2.50
C LEU A 295 0.81 -5.61 3.48
N MET A 296 -0.28 -6.25 3.07
CA MET A 296 -0.83 -7.45 3.70
C MET A 296 0.07 -8.68 3.44
N TRP A 297 0.20 -9.54 4.44
CA TRP A 297 0.80 -10.88 4.37
C TRP A 297 -0.02 -11.92 5.16
N ASP A 298 0.41 -13.18 5.14
CA ASP A 298 -0.29 -14.32 5.73
C ASP A 298 -0.81 -14.11 7.17
N GLN A 299 -0.06 -13.42 8.03
CA GLN A 299 -0.49 -13.18 9.42
C GLN A 299 -1.62 -12.15 9.52
N ASP A 300 -1.61 -11.13 8.66
CA ASP A 300 -2.68 -10.11 8.62
C ASP A 300 -3.97 -10.73 8.06
N TRP A 301 -3.84 -11.56 7.02
CA TRP A 301 -4.99 -12.30 6.46
C TRP A 301 -5.56 -13.31 7.45
N ALA A 302 -4.72 -14.01 8.22
CA ALA A 302 -5.18 -14.90 9.29
C ALA A 302 -5.91 -14.15 10.42
N LEU A 303 -5.45 -12.94 10.78
CA LEU A 303 -6.11 -12.08 11.74
C LEU A 303 -7.47 -11.58 11.21
N LEU A 304 -7.52 -11.07 9.97
CA LEU A 304 -8.78 -10.61 9.37
C LEU A 304 -9.79 -11.75 9.21
N ALA A 305 -9.35 -12.93 8.77
CA ALA A 305 -10.23 -14.10 8.68
C ALA A 305 -10.87 -14.42 10.03
N LYS A 306 -10.11 -14.38 11.14
CA LYS A 306 -10.69 -14.52 12.48
C LYS A 306 -11.67 -13.39 12.79
N ASN A 307 -11.26 -12.13 12.64
CA ASN A 307 -12.05 -10.97 13.04
C ASN A 307 -13.35 -10.79 12.25
N GLU A 308 -13.41 -11.27 11.00
CA GLU A 308 -14.60 -11.25 10.14
C GLU A 308 -15.57 -12.41 10.39
N THR A 309 -15.13 -13.53 10.98
CA THR A 309 -15.96 -14.74 11.08
C THR A 309 -17.10 -14.53 12.08
N GLU A 310 -18.32 -14.88 11.68
CA GLU A 310 -19.51 -14.87 12.57
C GLU A 310 -19.78 -16.25 13.21
N ASP A 311 -19.29 -17.34 12.61
CA ASP A 311 -19.56 -18.75 13.00
C ASP A 311 -19.16 -19.13 14.43
N ASP A 312 -18.13 -18.49 15.01
CA ASP A 312 -17.71 -18.71 16.40
C ASP A 312 -18.17 -17.58 17.35
N GLY A 313 -18.82 -16.55 16.81
CA GLY A 313 -19.26 -15.35 17.52
C GLY A 313 -18.14 -14.35 17.85
N GLU A 314 -16.87 -14.65 17.55
CA GLU A 314 -15.70 -13.91 18.03
C GLU A 314 -15.23 -12.82 17.04
N SER A 315 -16.18 -12.10 16.42
CA SER A 315 -15.89 -11.01 15.50
C SER A 315 -15.32 -9.76 16.22
N HIS A 316 -14.32 -9.13 15.59
CA HIS A 316 -13.60 -7.97 16.10
C HIS A 316 -13.56 -6.85 15.04
N LEU A 317 -14.65 -6.10 14.97
CA LEU A 317 -14.89 -5.05 13.96
C LEU A 317 -15.47 -3.80 14.61
N PHE A 318 -15.09 -2.64 14.09
CA PHE A 318 -15.74 -1.36 14.38
C PHE A 318 -16.28 -0.75 13.08
N ASN A 319 -17.59 -0.61 13.02
CA ASN A 319 -18.32 -0.16 11.85
C ASN A 319 -18.92 1.22 12.15
N LEU A 320 -18.88 2.14 11.18
CA LEU A 320 -19.48 3.47 11.31
C LEU A 320 -20.15 3.88 10.00
N MET A 321 -21.45 4.17 10.10
CA MET A 321 -22.29 4.74 9.04
C MET A 321 -22.83 6.11 9.49
N THR A 322 -22.96 7.04 8.55
CA THR A 322 -23.66 8.32 8.75
C THR A 322 -24.87 8.42 7.81
N VAL A 323 -26.03 8.77 8.36
CA VAL A 323 -27.27 8.98 7.58
C VAL A 323 -27.87 10.32 7.99
N GLY A 324 -27.80 11.30 7.09
CA GLY A 324 -28.14 12.68 7.40
C GLY A 324 -27.22 13.27 8.47
N ASP A 325 -27.80 13.69 9.60
CA ASP A 325 -27.10 14.18 10.79
C ASP A 325 -26.84 13.07 11.84
N LYS A 326 -27.36 11.85 11.61
CA LYS A 326 -27.19 10.71 12.52
C LYS A 326 -25.91 9.93 12.25
N VAL A 327 -25.39 9.33 13.31
CA VAL A 327 -24.27 8.39 13.27
C VAL A 327 -24.70 7.07 13.89
N PHE A 328 -24.41 5.98 13.21
CA PHE A 328 -24.54 4.62 13.72
C PHE A 328 -23.15 4.02 13.78
N ALA A 329 -22.70 3.68 14.98
CA ALA A 329 -21.41 3.04 15.19
C ALA A 329 -21.62 1.70 15.91
N GLU A 330 -21.26 0.61 15.25
CA GLU A 330 -21.33 -0.75 15.77
C GLU A 330 -19.93 -1.18 16.20
N LEU A 331 -19.83 -1.81 17.36
CA LEU A 331 -18.62 -2.49 17.83
C LEU A 331 -18.94 -3.96 18.02
N ARG A 332 -18.33 -4.82 17.20
CA ARG A 332 -18.26 -6.27 17.41
C ARG A 332 -17.01 -6.59 18.24
N ALA A 333 -17.18 -7.32 19.34
CA ALA A 333 -16.15 -7.44 20.37
C ALA A 333 -16.04 -8.85 20.99
N GLY A 334 -15.87 -9.89 20.16
CA GLY A 334 -15.62 -11.26 20.62
C GLY A 334 -16.88 -12.05 21.03
N SER A 335 -18.00 -11.39 21.31
CA SER A 335 -19.29 -12.08 21.39
C SER A 335 -20.44 -11.12 21.07
N THR A 336 -21.59 -11.66 20.69
CA THR A 336 -22.82 -10.88 20.50
C THR A 336 -23.17 -10.11 21.78
N GLU A 337 -23.18 -10.77 22.95
CA GLU A 337 -23.34 -10.14 24.28
C GLU A 337 -22.27 -9.06 24.59
N SER A 338 -21.08 -9.16 23.99
CA SER A 338 -20.02 -8.16 24.14
C SER A 338 -20.16 -6.99 23.17
N SER A 339 -21.00 -7.11 22.15
CA SER A 339 -21.12 -6.13 21.06
C SER A 339 -22.04 -4.97 21.40
N LEU A 340 -21.80 -3.80 20.79
CA LEU A 340 -22.42 -2.53 21.17
C LEU A 340 -22.83 -1.73 19.94
N LEU A 341 -24.12 -1.37 19.86
CA LEU A 341 -24.60 -0.34 18.95
C LEU A 341 -24.61 1.01 19.68
N VAL A 342 -23.95 2.00 19.08
CA VAL A 342 -23.90 3.39 19.53
C VAL A 342 -24.57 4.26 18.49
N THR A 343 -25.60 5.00 18.89
CA THR A 343 -26.28 5.96 18.00
C THR A 343 -25.98 7.38 18.48
N VAL A 344 -25.63 8.27 17.55
CA VAL A 344 -25.53 9.70 17.81
C VAL A 344 -26.61 10.43 17.01
N SER A 345 -27.43 11.22 17.70
CA SER A 345 -28.49 12.05 17.10
C SER A 345 -28.52 13.38 17.84
N GLU A 346 -28.50 14.51 17.13
CA GLU A 346 -28.43 15.86 17.72
C GLU A 346 -27.28 16.06 18.75
N GLY A 347 -26.21 15.25 18.67
CA GLY A 347 -25.10 15.23 19.63
C GLY A 347 -25.36 14.45 20.92
N VAL A 348 -26.54 13.84 21.10
CA VAL A 348 -26.85 12.89 22.17
C VAL A 348 -26.35 11.50 21.77
N VAL A 349 -25.69 10.81 22.70
CA VAL A 349 -25.17 9.44 22.50
C VAL A 349 -26.08 8.44 23.21
N SER A 350 -26.68 7.55 22.43
CA SER A 350 -27.46 6.38 22.89
C SER A 350 -26.68 5.10 22.68
N ARG A 351 -26.96 4.08 23.49
CA ARG A 351 -26.24 2.79 23.49
C ARG A 351 -27.21 1.63 23.66
N MET A 352 -26.96 0.54 22.96
CA MET A 352 -27.66 -0.72 23.08
C MET A 352 -26.64 -1.85 23.00
N GLU A 353 -26.63 -2.76 23.97
CA GLU A 353 -25.90 -4.03 23.83
C GLU A 353 -26.63 -4.87 22.78
N LEU A 354 -25.88 -5.43 21.85
CA LEU A 354 -26.43 -6.33 20.83
C LEU A 354 -26.63 -7.72 21.44
N GLY A 355 -27.57 -8.48 20.87
CA GLY A 355 -27.91 -9.80 21.37
C GLY A 355 -28.85 -10.52 20.43
N GLY A 356 -28.64 -11.83 20.31
CA GLY A 356 -29.32 -12.69 19.35
C GLY A 356 -28.38 -13.81 18.91
N GLU A 357 -28.94 -14.94 18.53
CA GLU A 357 -28.26 -15.96 17.72
C GLU A 357 -28.63 -15.65 16.26
N ALA A 358 -27.65 -15.65 15.36
CA ALA A 358 -27.94 -15.57 13.92
C ALA A 358 -28.72 -16.84 13.52
N LEU A 359 -29.85 -16.67 12.85
CA LEU A 359 -30.58 -17.80 12.29
C LEU A 359 -29.80 -18.32 11.07
N ALA A 360 -29.74 -19.63 10.91
CA ALA A 360 -29.19 -20.22 9.69
C ALA A 360 -30.05 -19.76 8.50
N SER A 361 -29.42 -19.22 7.45
CA SER A 361 -30.12 -18.78 6.24
C SER A 361 -29.72 -19.63 5.03
N GLU A 362 -30.63 -19.73 4.05
CA GLU A 362 -30.31 -20.28 2.74
C GLU A 362 -30.49 -19.22 1.66
N CYS A 363 -29.56 -19.18 0.71
CA CYS A 363 -29.54 -18.19 -0.35
C CYS A 363 -29.77 -18.83 -1.73
N TRP A 364 -30.45 -18.13 -2.62
CA TRP A 364 -30.77 -18.61 -3.94
C TRP A 364 -29.53 -18.60 -4.84
N ASN A 365 -29.10 -19.78 -5.29
CA ASN A 365 -28.05 -19.92 -6.27
C ASN A 365 -28.64 -19.91 -7.69
N THR A 366 -28.46 -18.81 -8.42
CA THR A 366 -28.99 -18.64 -9.78
C THR A 366 -28.42 -19.62 -10.79
N GLU A 367 -27.16 -20.05 -10.66
CA GLU A 367 -26.54 -20.99 -11.60
C GLU A 367 -27.05 -22.42 -11.41
N LEU A 368 -27.26 -22.83 -10.15
CA LEU A 368 -27.81 -24.14 -9.80
C LEU A 368 -29.36 -24.18 -9.81
N SER A 369 -30.00 -23.01 -9.82
CA SER A 369 -31.47 -22.84 -9.72
C SER A 369 -32.07 -23.53 -8.49
N GLN A 370 -31.42 -23.39 -7.34
CA GLN A 370 -31.87 -23.93 -6.05
C GLN A 370 -31.43 -23.05 -4.88
N TRP A 371 -32.09 -23.20 -3.74
CA TRP A 371 -31.64 -22.64 -2.46
C TRP A 371 -30.45 -23.44 -1.92
N VAL A 372 -29.49 -22.76 -1.32
CA VAL A 372 -28.26 -23.33 -0.76
C VAL A 372 -28.05 -22.76 0.64
N GLY A 373 -28.11 -23.63 1.66
CA GLY A 373 -27.86 -23.27 3.06
C GLY A 373 -26.41 -23.52 3.49
N PRO A 374 -26.09 -23.37 4.80
CA PRO A 374 -24.71 -23.40 5.30
C PRO A 374 -24.05 -24.78 5.20
N ASN A 375 -24.88 -25.83 5.12
CA ASN A 375 -24.43 -27.21 4.87
C ASN A 375 -24.18 -27.51 3.37
N GLY A 376 -24.31 -26.51 2.49
CA GLY A 376 -24.25 -26.65 1.04
C GLY A 376 -25.51 -27.26 0.42
N ALA A 377 -25.41 -27.61 -0.87
CA ALA A 377 -26.44 -28.28 -1.65
C ALA A 377 -25.79 -29.21 -2.69
N ASP A 378 -26.56 -30.17 -3.23
CA ASP A 378 -26.07 -31.07 -4.28
C ASP A 378 -25.58 -30.26 -5.49
N GLY A 379 -24.30 -30.41 -5.83
CA GLY A 379 -23.66 -29.72 -6.95
C GLY A 379 -23.11 -28.32 -6.64
N TYR A 380 -23.24 -27.82 -5.40
CA TYR A 380 -22.57 -26.60 -4.96
C TYR A 380 -21.20 -26.93 -4.36
N GLU A 381 -20.15 -26.33 -4.92
CA GLU A 381 -18.81 -26.27 -4.33
C GLU A 381 -18.50 -24.79 -4.05
N VAL A 382 -18.15 -24.45 -2.81
CA VAL A 382 -17.75 -23.09 -2.41
C VAL A 382 -16.45 -22.73 -3.15
N PRO A 383 -16.40 -21.65 -3.95
CA PRO A 383 -15.16 -21.19 -4.55
C PRO A 383 -14.13 -20.80 -3.49
N GLU A 384 -12.92 -21.35 -3.59
CA GLU A 384 -11.80 -20.99 -2.73
C GLU A 384 -11.52 -19.48 -2.78
N PRO A 385 -11.36 -18.79 -1.62
CA PRO A 385 -11.08 -17.37 -1.58
C PRO A 385 -9.73 -17.04 -2.25
N ILE A 386 -9.72 -15.99 -3.07
CA ILE A 386 -8.53 -15.54 -3.80
C ILE A 386 -7.97 -14.29 -3.12
N THR A 387 -6.80 -14.40 -2.51
CA THR A 387 -5.98 -13.25 -2.09
C THR A 387 -5.07 -12.80 -3.23
N LEU A 388 -5.07 -11.50 -3.52
CA LEU A 388 -4.12 -10.86 -4.42
C LEU A 388 -3.85 -9.45 -3.92
N ASP A 389 -2.60 -9.14 -3.63
CA ASP A 389 -2.16 -7.87 -3.05
C ASP A 389 -2.97 -7.58 -1.76
N ASN A 390 -3.46 -6.35 -1.56
CA ASN A 390 -4.32 -5.96 -0.44
C ASN A 390 -5.81 -6.34 -0.63
N ARG A 391 -6.12 -7.35 -1.45
CA ARG A 391 -7.51 -7.69 -1.84
C ARG A 391 -7.83 -9.16 -1.64
N LEU A 392 -8.95 -9.43 -0.98
CA LEU A 392 -9.60 -10.74 -0.88
C LEU A 392 -10.83 -10.76 -1.79
N THR A 393 -10.97 -11.78 -2.62
CA THR A 393 -12.20 -12.05 -3.38
C THR A 393 -12.79 -13.37 -2.90
N ARG A 394 -14.02 -13.32 -2.39
CA ARG A 394 -14.85 -14.47 -2.04
C ARG A 394 -16.19 -14.38 -2.78
N VAL A 395 -17.08 -15.33 -2.55
CA VAL A 395 -18.49 -15.22 -2.97
C VAL A 395 -19.37 -15.00 -1.75
N TYR A 396 -20.57 -14.44 -1.96
CA TYR A 396 -21.62 -14.47 -0.95
C TYR A 396 -22.06 -15.93 -0.73
N GLU A 397 -22.20 -16.35 0.52
CA GLU A 397 -22.46 -17.75 0.88
C GLU A 397 -23.68 -18.35 0.16
N GLY A 398 -23.57 -19.62 -0.23
CA GLY A 398 -24.55 -20.33 -1.04
C GLY A 398 -24.60 -19.91 -2.53
N THR A 399 -23.95 -18.82 -2.94
CA THR A 399 -24.04 -18.27 -4.30
C THR A 399 -22.71 -18.28 -5.06
N TYR A 400 -22.72 -17.75 -6.29
CA TYR A 400 -21.51 -17.41 -7.04
C TYR A 400 -21.29 -15.89 -7.19
N VAL A 401 -22.04 -15.06 -6.44
CA VAL A 401 -21.93 -13.59 -6.54
C VAL A 401 -20.64 -13.11 -5.87
N PRO A 402 -19.69 -12.48 -6.60
CA PRO A 402 -18.45 -11.99 -6.01
C PRO A 402 -18.67 -10.90 -4.95
N VAL A 403 -18.01 -11.11 -3.81
CA VAL A 403 -17.79 -10.15 -2.73
C VAL A 403 -16.30 -9.87 -2.65
N VAL A 404 -15.91 -8.64 -2.94
CA VAL A 404 -14.52 -8.19 -2.98
C VAL A 404 -14.24 -7.31 -1.77
N MET A 405 -13.36 -7.75 -0.88
CA MET A 405 -12.82 -6.92 0.20
C MET A 405 -11.45 -6.36 -0.21
N THR A 406 -11.31 -5.03 -0.19
CA THR A 406 -10.03 -4.33 -0.28
C THR A 406 -9.65 -3.81 1.10
N VAL A 407 -8.38 -3.93 1.46
CA VAL A 407 -7.85 -3.58 2.78
C VAL A 407 -6.83 -2.45 2.65
N ASP A 408 -7.02 -1.36 3.39
CA ASP A 408 -5.94 -0.39 3.61
C ASP A 408 -5.35 -0.62 5.00
N LYS A 409 -4.08 -1.00 5.07
CA LYS A 409 -3.38 -1.31 6.31
C LYS A 409 -2.56 -0.10 6.75
N PHE A 410 -2.75 0.32 8.01
CA PHE A 410 -2.18 1.53 8.58
C PHE A 410 -1.36 1.22 9.84
N SER A 411 -0.30 2.00 10.03
CA SER A 411 0.28 2.28 11.34
C SER A 411 -0.65 3.23 12.12
N ALA A 412 -0.76 3.05 13.45
CA ALA A 412 -1.40 4.06 14.31
C ALA A 412 -0.76 5.46 14.19
N SER A 413 0.51 5.51 13.78
CA SER A 413 1.26 6.77 13.58
C SER A 413 1.08 7.42 12.21
N ASP A 414 0.37 6.77 11.27
CA ASP A 414 0.21 7.26 9.91
C ASP A 414 -0.62 8.54 9.84
N SER A 415 -0.13 9.50 9.05
CA SER A 415 -0.84 10.76 8.83
C SER A 415 -2.20 10.58 8.14
N GLU A 416 -2.37 9.57 7.28
CA GLU A 416 -3.68 9.24 6.69
C GLU A 416 -4.64 8.72 7.76
N PHE A 417 -4.20 7.78 8.60
CA PHE A 417 -5.04 7.23 9.68
C PHE A 417 -5.41 8.28 10.72
N GLN A 418 -4.46 9.11 11.15
CA GLN A 418 -4.72 10.23 12.06
C GLN A 418 -5.69 11.25 11.46
N THR A 419 -5.60 11.51 10.15
CA THR A 419 -6.57 12.36 9.43
C THR A 419 -7.95 11.71 9.39
N LEU A 420 -8.04 10.42 9.03
CA LEU A 420 -9.27 9.63 9.02
C LEU A 420 -9.98 9.74 10.37
N ILE A 421 -9.31 9.36 11.46
CA ILE A 421 -9.88 9.40 12.82
C ILE A 421 -10.29 10.82 13.23
N ALA A 422 -9.53 11.85 12.84
CA ALA A 422 -9.88 13.26 13.12
C ALA A 422 -11.09 13.78 12.33
N THR A 423 -11.45 13.16 11.20
CA THR A 423 -12.68 13.49 10.44
C THR A 423 -13.94 12.79 10.96
N LEU A 424 -13.80 11.79 11.83
CA LEU A 424 -14.95 11.05 12.35
C LEU A 424 -15.80 11.89 13.33
N PRO A 425 -17.10 11.55 13.50
CA PRO A 425 -18.03 12.36 14.29
C PRO A 425 -17.54 12.66 15.71
N ALA A 426 -17.35 13.96 15.99
CA ALA A 426 -16.76 14.46 17.23
C ALA A 426 -17.40 13.92 18.54
N PRO A 427 -18.72 13.64 18.64
CA PRO A 427 -19.31 13.03 19.84
C PRO A 427 -18.73 11.67 20.22
N LEU A 428 -18.20 10.91 19.24
CA LEU A 428 -17.53 9.62 19.47
C LEU A 428 -16.11 9.76 20.03
N LYS A 429 -15.51 10.95 20.00
CA LYS A 429 -14.20 11.29 20.60
C LYS A 429 -13.06 10.29 20.25
N LEU A 430 -13.09 9.70 19.05
CA LEU A 430 -12.19 8.59 18.67
C LEU A 430 -10.70 8.98 18.60
N THR A 431 -10.40 10.28 18.49
CA THR A 431 -9.05 10.86 18.64
C THR A 431 -8.46 10.71 20.04
N ASN A 432 -9.28 10.40 21.06
CA ASN A 432 -8.83 10.21 22.43
C ASN A 432 -8.46 8.74 22.74
N VAL A 433 -8.63 7.84 21.77
CA VAL A 433 -8.36 6.41 21.92
C VAL A 433 -6.92 6.13 21.52
N SER A 434 -6.18 5.38 22.36
CA SER A 434 -4.87 4.84 22.01
C SER A 434 -5.04 3.61 21.11
N TRP A 435 -5.17 3.84 19.80
CA TRP A 435 -5.28 2.78 18.80
C TRP A 435 -4.05 1.85 18.80
N PRO A 436 -4.22 0.56 18.46
CA PRO A 436 -3.12 -0.40 18.38
C PRO A 436 -2.23 -0.11 17.16
N ASP A 437 -0.96 -0.52 17.20
CA ASP A 437 0.04 -0.15 16.19
C ASP A 437 -0.36 -0.52 14.74
N THR A 438 -1.22 -1.52 14.53
CA THR A 438 -1.75 -1.91 13.20
C THR A 438 -3.27 -1.83 13.17
N ILE A 439 -3.81 -1.13 12.18
CA ILE A 439 -5.25 -0.99 11.92
C ILE A 439 -5.53 -1.31 10.45
N TYR A 440 -6.65 -1.98 10.18
CA TYR A 440 -7.11 -2.31 8.83
C TYR A 440 -8.40 -1.57 8.54
N ARG A 441 -8.43 -0.73 7.49
CA ARG A 441 -9.68 -0.20 6.92
C ARG A 441 -10.18 -1.20 5.87
N LEU A 442 -11.38 -1.71 6.07
CA LEU A 442 -12.00 -2.70 5.19
C LEU A 442 -13.00 -1.99 4.27
N GLN A 443 -13.00 -2.37 2.99
CA GLN A 443 -13.89 -1.80 1.98
C GLN A 443 -14.43 -2.95 1.14
N TYR A 444 -15.76 -3.07 1.04
CA TYR A 444 -16.38 -4.21 0.39
C TYR A 444 -17.22 -3.77 -0.79
N GLN A 445 -17.18 -4.59 -1.83
CA GLN A 445 -18.00 -4.47 -3.01
C GLN A 445 -18.69 -5.81 -3.28
N GLN A 446 -20.03 -5.83 -3.19
CA GLN A 446 -20.85 -6.95 -3.65
C GLN A 446 -21.37 -6.62 -5.05
N THR A 447 -21.10 -7.51 -6.01
CA THR A 447 -21.25 -7.21 -7.45
C THR A 447 -22.62 -7.53 -8.05
N GLY A 448 -23.53 -8.16 -7.29
CA GLY A 448 -24.90 -8.47 -7.69
C GLY A 448 -25.81 -8.64 -6.47
N ASP A 449 -27.12 -8.61 -6.68
CA ASP A 449 -28.10 -8.79 -5.60
C ASP A 449 -28.25 -10.28 -5.24
N VAL A 450 -28.33 -10.59 -3.96
CA VAL A 450 -28.49 -11.94 -3.42
C VAL A 450 -29.82 -12.04 -2.67
N LEU A 451 -30.58 -13.08 -2.97
CA LEU A 451 -31.84 -13.40 -2.29
C LEU A 451 -31.58 -14.50 -1.26
N CYS A 452 -31.87 -14.25 0.01
CA CYS A 452 -31.77 -15.24 1.09
C CYS A 452 -33.11 -15.38 1.83
N ARG A 453 -33.22 -16.42 2.67
CA ARG A 453 -34.28 -16.57 3.66
C ARG A 453 -33.76 -17.28 4.89
N SER A 454 -34.13 -16.79 6.07
CA SER A 454 -33.77 -17.39 7.36
C SER A 454 -34.59 -18.64 7.69
N GLU A 455 -34.02 -19.56 8.49
CA GLU A 455 -34.72 -20.75 8.98
C GLU A 455 -35.94 -20.33 9.82
N GLY A 456 -37.13 -20.75 9.38
CA GLY A 456 -38.39 -20.38 10.02
C GLY A 456 -38.99 -19.05 9.55
N ALA A 457 -38.49 -18.46 8.46
CA ALA A 457 -39.08 -17.30 7.80
C ALA A 457 -40.60 -17.41 7.63
N LEU A 458 -41.31 -16.29 7.83
CA LEU A 458 -42.76 -16.27 7.81
C LEU A 458 -43.32 -16.61 6.43
N SER A 459 -44.40 -17.40 6.38
CA SER A 459 -45.06 -17.79 5.13
C SER A 459 -46.57 -17.81 5.29
N HIS A 460 -47.25 -17.06 4.41
CA HIS A 460 -48.68 -16.80 4.45
C HIS A 460 -49.33 -17.34 3.17
N GLY A 461 -50.56 -17.88 3.26
CA GLY A 461 -51.30 -18.33 2.08
C GLY A 461 -51.72 -17.15 1.21
N PHE A 462 -51.48 -17.23 -0.10
CA PHE A 462 -51.68 -16.14 -1.05
C PHE A 462 -52.06 -16.65 -2.46
N ASP A 463 -53.34 -16.99 -2.63
CA ASP A 463 -53.90 -17.50 -3.90
C ASP A 463 -54.25 -16.37 -4.92
N THR A 464 -54.01 -15.11 -4.57
CA THR A 464 -54.38 -13.94 -5.40
C THR A 464 -53.59 -13.91 -6.71
N PRO A 465 -54.26 -13.88 -7.89
CA PRO A 465 -53.57 -13.79 -9.18
C PRO A 465 -52.73 -12.51 -9.28
N MET A 466 -51.55 -12.58 -9.91
CA MET A 466 -50.61 -11.45 -10.01
C MET A 466 -51.20 -10.15 -10.57
N ALA A 467 -52.16 -10.25 -11.51
CA ALA A 467 -52.85 -9.09 -12.10
C ALA A 467 -53.97 -8.51 -11.22
N GLU A 468 -54.26 -9.15 -10.09
CA GLU A 468 -55.31 -8.81 -9.12
C GLU A 468 -54.71 -8.51 -7.73
N ILE A 469 -53.38 -8.44 -7.60
CA ILE A 469 -52.72 -8.01 -6.37
C ILE A 469 -53.01 -6.53 -6.13
N ASP A 470 -53.68 -6.25 -5.02
CA ASP A 470 -53.93 -4.92 -4.51
C ASP A 470 -53.59 -4.82 -3.01
N SER A 471 -53.69 -3.62 -2.45
CA SER A 471 -53.48 -3.39 -1.02
C SER A 471 -54.41 -4.22 -0.13
N VAL A 472 -55.63 -4.59 -0.57
CA VAL A 472 -56.58 -5.36 0.24
C VAL A 472 -56.10 -6.80 0.40
N ALA A 473 -55.67 -7.43 -0.70
CA ALA A 473 -55.12 -8.78 -0.68
C ALA A 473 -53.86 -8.90 0.20
N ILE A 474 -52.98 -7.89 0.14
CA ILE A 474 -51.74 -7.85 0.95
C ILE A 474 -52.08 -7.72 2.45
N ILE A 475 -53.00 -6.83 2.82
CA ILE A 475 -53.45 -6.66 4.21
C ILE A 475 -54.12 -7.95 4.73
N GLU A 476 -54.96 -8.61 3.93
CA GLU A 476 -55.61 -9.87 4.32
C GLU A 476 -54.61 -10.99 4.64
N ALA A 477 -53.48 -11.02 3.93
CA ALA A 477 -52.45 -12.04 4.08
C ALA A 477 -51.52 -11.75 5.27
N LEU A 478 -50.96 -10.55 5.36
CA LEU A 478 -49.90 -10.19 6.31
C LEU A 478 -50.43 -9.64 7.64
N TRP A 479 -51.48 -8.81 7.59
CA TRP A 479 -52.10 -8.18 8.76
C TRP A 479 -53.49 -8.77 9.03
N ARG A 480 -53.57 -10.11 9.10
CA ARG A 480 -54.84 -10.83 9.19
C ARG A 480 -55.73 -10.38 10.34
N TYR A 481 -55.13 -10.05 11.49
CA TYR A 481 -55.85 -9.60 12.67
C TYR A 481 -56.52 -8.23 12.42
N GLU A 482 -55.76 -7.25 11.95
CA GLU A 482 -56.25 -5.92 11.62
C GLU A 482 -57.19 -5.93 10.41
N PHE A 483 -57.05 -6.87 9.49
CA PHE A 483 -58.00 -7.11 8.40
C PHE A 483 -59.37 -7.55 8.92
N ASP A 484 -59.40 -8.58 9.77
CA ASP A 484 -60.64 -9.15 10.33
C ASP A 484 -61.37 -8.17 11.28
N ASP A 485 -60.62 -7.36 12.04
CA ASP A 485 -61.16 -6.28 12.89
C ASP A 485 -61.49 -4.98 12.12
N GLY A 486 -61.10 -4.87 10.84
CA GLY A 486 -61.28 -3.68 10.01
C GLY A 486 -60.41 -2.48 10.43
N ALA A 487 -59.31 -2.74 11.12
CA ALA A 487 -58.35 -1.77 11.65
C ALA A 487 -57.31 -1.32 10.59
N TYR A 488 -57.77 -1.02 9.37
CA TYR A 488 -56.94 -0.50 8.29
C TYR A 488 -57.62 0.65 7.53
N GLN A 489 -56.88 1.30 6.63
CA GLN A 489 -57.42 2.29 5.71
C GLN A 489 -56.62 2.33 4.41
N LEU A 490 -57.30 2.17 3.28
CA LEU A 490 -56.70 2.38 1.96
C LEU A 490 -56.55 3.89 1.70
N ILE A 491 -55.41 4.30 1.12
CA ILE A 491 -55.16 5.69 0.70
C ILE A 491 -55.10 5.76 -0.83
N GLU A 492 -54.26 4.93 -1.44
CA GLU A 492 -54.01 4.83 -2.88
C GLU A 492 -53.87 3.34 -3.26
N ASP A 493 -53.82 3.01 -4.55
CA ASP A 493 -53.81 1.62 -5.02
C ASP A 493 -52.67 0.79 -4.37
N ASN A 494 -51.49 1.41 -4.18
CA ASN A 494 -50.30 0.81 -3.58
C ASN A 494 -49.99 1.28 -2.14
N ARG A 495 -50.91 1.97 -1.45
CA ARG A 495 -50.62 2.64 -0.18
C ARG A 495 -51.77 2.54 0.84
N PHE A 496 -51.47 2.08 2.05
CA PHE A 496 -52.45 1.81 3.10
C PHE A 496 -51.94 2.16 4.50
N ILE A 497 -52.87 2.24 5.46
CA ILE A 497 -52.60 2.44 6.89
C ILE A 497 -53.01 1.18 7.65
N ILE A 498 -52.15 0.70 8.54
CA ILE A 498 -52.50 -0.26 9.60
C ILE A 498 -52.66 0.52 10.92
N LYS A 499 -53.78 0.31 11.61
CA LYS A 499 -54.15 1.02 12.85
C LYS A 499 -53.83 0.13 14.03
N SER A 500 -52.59 0.18 14.49
CA SER A 500 -52.08 -0.73 15.52
C SER A 500 -52.08 -0.12 16.91
N ASP A 501 -52.70 -0.82 17.87
CA ASP A 501 -52.55 -0.53 19.31
C ASP A 501 -51.19 -1.00 19.87
N VAL A 502 -50.39 -1.75 19.10
CA VAL A 502 -49.19 -2.47 19.59
C VAL A 502 -47.97 -1.56 19.67
N VAL A 503 -47.77 -0.66 18.70
CA VAL A 503 -46.64 0.30 18.67
C VAL A 503 -47.15 1.69 19.08
N ALA A 504 -47.23 1.91 20.38
CA ALA A 504 -47.59 3.20 21.01
C ALA A 504 -48.96 3.81 20.60
N GLY A 505 -49.82 3.06 19.90
CA GLY A 505 -51.10 3.56 19.38
C GLY A 505 -50.95 4.54 18.22
N GLN A 506 -49.89 4.42 17.41
CA GLN A 506 -49.69 5.22 16.21
C GLN A 506 -50.11 4.45 14.95
N ASP A 507 -50.90 5.11 14.10
CA ASP A 507 -51.24 4.65 12.76
C ASP A 507 -49.97 4.62 11.89
N MET A 508 -49.70 3.46 11.27
CA MET A 508 -48.52 3.22 10.42
C MET A 508 -48.94 3.17 8.96
N THR A 509 -48.33 4.00 8.12
CA THR A 509 -48.61 4.05 6.67
C THR A 509 -47.55 3.30 5.91
N TYR A 510 -47.98 2.33 5.13
CA TYR A 510 -47.15 1.49 4.27
C TYR A 510 -47.37 1.83 2.80
N GLU A 511 -46.29 1.75 2.03
CA GLU A 511 -46.31 1.73 0.57
C GLU A 511 -45.72 0.41 0.10
N TRP A 512 -46.28 -0.19 -0.96
CA TRP A 512 -45.73 -1.41 -1.55
C TRP A 512 -45.43 -1.26 -3.04
N THR A 513 -44.51 -2.08 -3.53
CA THR A 513 -44.19 -2.23 -4.96
C THR A 513 -44.01 -3.70 -5.32
N LEU A 514 -44.31 -4.06 -6.57
CA LEU A 514 -44.02 -5.40 -7.12
C LEU A 514 -42.73 -5.34 -7.94
N GLN A 515 -41.77 -6.19 -7.57
CA GLN A 515 -40.43 -6.27 -8.14
C GLN A 515 -40.19 -7.70 -8.65
N THR A 516 -39.07 -7.92 -9.36
CA THR A 516 -38.61 -9.25 -9.78
C THR A 516 -37.40 -9.61 -8.93
N ALA A 517 -37.48 -10.72 -8.19
CA ALA A 517 -36.38 -11.19 -7.37
C ALA A 517 -35.24 -11.80 -8.20
N PRO A 518 -34.02 -11.97 -7.63
CA PRO A 518 -32.89 -12.64 -8.30
C PRO A 518 -33.19 -14.05 -8.85
N ASN A 519 -34.18 -14.77 -8.29
CA ASN A 519 -34.63 -16.07 -8.81
C ASN A 519 -35.63 -15.99 -9.98
N GLY A 520 -36.04 -14.78 -10.37
CA GLY A 520 -37.04 -14.52 -11.42
C GLY A 520 -38.50 -14.56 -10.94
N SER A 521 -38.77 -14.93 -9.68
CA SER A 521 -40.11 -14.90 -9.09
C SER A 521 -40.56 -13.45 -8.79
N PRO A 522 -41.86 -13.17 -8.75
CA PRO A 522 -42.38 -11.89 -8.27
C PRO A 522 -42.10 -11.73 -6.78
N MET A 523 -41.84 -10.50 -6.35
CA MET A 523 -41.55 -10.17 -4.96
C MET A 523 -42.20 -8.83 -4.61
N LEU A 524 -42.95 -8.79 -3.51
CA LEU A 524 -43.38 -7.53 -2.91
C LEU A 524 -42.22 -6.94 -2.11
N HIS A 525 -42.09 -5.62 -2.19
CA HIS A 525 -41.31 -4.81 -1.27
C HIS A 525 -42.28 -3.86 -0.58
N ILE A 526 -42.33 -3.87 0.75
CA ILE A 526 -43.28 -3.11 1.55
C ILE A 526 -42.50 -2.27 2.57
N GLN A 527 -42.67 -0.95 2.53
CA GLN A 527 -41.91 0.01 3.34
C GLN A 527 -42.85 0.91 4.15
N VAL A 528 -42.44 1.32 5.35
CA VAL A 528 -43.14 2.34 6.14
C VAL A 528 -42.76 3.73 5.61
N VAL A 529 -43.77 4.49 5.16
CA VAL A 529 -43.58 5.86 4.64
C VAL A 529 -44.03 6.96 5.59
N GLU A 530 -44.94 6.66 6.52
CA GLU A 530 -45.37 7.59 7.58
C GLU A 530 -45.73 6.79 8.86
N GLY A 531 -45.59 7.39 10.05
CA GLY A 531 -45.98 6.79 11.34
C GLY A 531 -44.81 6.63 12.31
N LEU A 532 -43.62 6.30 11.80
CA LEU A 532 -42.36 6.38 12.54
C LEU A 532 -41.92 7.84 12.76
N PRO A 533 -41.04 8.11 13.75
CA PRO A 533 -40.26 9.34 13.81
C PRO A 533 -39.62 9.64 12.43
N PRO A 534 -39.61 10.89 11.95
CA PRO A 534 -39.12 11.21 10.60
C PRO A 534 -37.68 10.74 10.33
N GLU A 535 -36.88 10.66 11.39
CA GLU A 535 -35.48 10.25 11.33
C GLU A 535 -35.29 8.71 11.39
N LEU A 536 -36.37 7.93 11.43
CA LEU A 536 -36.39 6.47 11.27
C LEU A 536 -37.05 6.02 9.96
N VAL A 537 -38.01 6.80 9.41
CA VAL A 537 -38.62 6.52 8.09
C VAL A 537 -37.56 6.39 7.00
N GLY A 538 -36.54 7.25 7.00
CA GLY A 538 -35.43 7.18 6.04
C GLY A 538 -34.38 6.09 6.30
N LEU A 539 -34.61 5.21 7.28
CA LEU A 539 -33.76 4.06 7.63
C LEU A 539 -34.51 2.73 7.51
N ASP A 540 -35.80 2.75 7.19
CA ASP A 540 -36.56 1.55 6.91
C ASP A 540 -36.25 1.08 5.48
N GLU A 541 -35.56 -0.04 5.34
CA GLU A 541 -35.29 -0.66 4.04
C GLU A 541 -36.49 -1.45 3.51
N GLY A 542 -37.53 -1.65 4.35
CA GLY A 542 -38.76 -2.37 4.06
C GLY A 542 -38.60 -3.90 4.04
N ASP A 543 -39.73 -4.58 4.22
CA ASP A 543 -39.82 -6.04 4.18
C ASP A 543 -39.93 -6.54 2.73
N TYR A 544 -39.31 -7.69 2.44
CA TYR A 544 -39.41 -8.35 1.14
C TYR A 544 -40.17 -9.67 1.27
N TRP A 545 -41.11 -9.89 0.36
CA TRP A 545 -41.97 -11.07 0.38
C TRP A 545 -42.06 -11.70 -1.02
N LEU A 546 -41.55 -12.92 -1.14
CA LEU A 546 -41.48 -13.68 -2.38
C LEU A 546 -42.80 -14.42 -2.65
N LEU A 547 -43.28 -14.37 -3.89
CA LEU A 547 -44.51 -15.05 -4.32
C LEU A 547 -44.18 -16.39 -4.96
N GLU A 548 -44.42 -17.49 -4.25
CA GLU A 548 -44.18 -18.84 -4.76
C GLU A 548 -45.35 -19.78 -4.46
N GLN A 549 -45.83 -20.51 -5.48
CA GLN A 549 -46.77 -21.64 -5.33
C GLN A 549 -48.06 -21.38 -4.51
N GLY A 550 -48.57 -20.15 -4.50
CA GLY A 550 -49.75 -19.78 -3.69
C GLY A 550 -49.42 -19.39 -2.25
N SER A 551 -48.17 -19.03 -1.96
CA SER A 551 -47.75 -18.41 -0.71
C SER A 551 -46.98 -17.10 -0.93
N LEU A 552 -47.01 -16.27 0.10
CA LEU A 552 -46.19 -15.08 0.28
C LEU A 552 -45.19 -15.42 1.40
N SER A 553 -43.90 -15.49 1.09
CA SER A 553 -42.87 -15.90 2.06
C SER A 553 -41.82 -14.82 2.25
N GLU A 554 -41.49 -14.53 3.50
CA GLU A 554 -40.47 -13.56 3.92
C GLU A 554 -39.09 -13.94 3.36
N VAL A 555 -38.38 -12.95 2.83
CA VAL A 555 -37.06 -13.09 2.24
C VAL A 555 -36.20 -11.86 2.54
N GLU A 556 -34.89 -12.03 2.46
CA GLU A 556 -33.90 -10.98 2.62
C GLU A 556 -33.28 -10.67 1.24
N LEU A 557 -33.36 -9.41 0.80
CA LEU A 557 -32.71 -8.95 -0.44
C LEU A 557 -31.41 -8.23 -0.12
N ASN A 558 -30.32 -8.99 -0.06
CA ASN A 558 -28.96 -8.48 0.11
C ASN A 558 -28.50 -7.83 -1.21
N ARG A 559 -28.81 -6.55 -1.38
CA ARG A 559 -28.51 -5.79 -2.61
C ARG A 559 -27.01 -5.63 -2.83
N SER A 560 -26.62 -5.52 -4.10
CA SER A 560 -25.29 -5.09 -4.51
C SER A 560 -24.94 -3.71 -3.92
N PHE A 561 -23.72 -3.58 -3.39
CA PHE A 561 -23.27 -2.39 -2.70
C PHE A 561 -21.76 -2.15 -2.89
N ASP A 562 -21.33 -0.90 -2.67
CA ASP A 562 -19.93 -0.50 -2.57
C ASP A 562 -19.80 0.44 -1.35
N SER A 563 -19.06 -0.01 -0.33
CA SER A 563 -18.96 0.74 0.93
C SER A 563 -18.22 2.08 0.79
N ARG A 564 -17.38 2.24 -0.25
CA ARG A 564 -16.75 3.53 -0.57
C ARG A 564 -17.80 4.53 -1.04
N ALA A 565 -18.78 4.09 -1.85
CA ALA A 565 -19.86 4.94 -2.33
C ALA A 565 -20.83 5.33 -1.20
N LEU A 566 -21.01 4.44 -0.22
CA LEU A 566 -21.86 4.67 0.95
C LEU A 566 -21.19 5.49 2.07
N ASN A 567 -19.89 5.80 1.95
CA ASN A 567 -19.07 6.41 3.01
C ASN A 567 -19.08 5.61 4.33
N TRP A 568 -19.23 4.30 4.25
CA TRP A 568 -19.18 3.42 5.41
C TRP A 568 -17.73 3.14 5.79
N LEU A 569 -17.41 3.36 7.07
CA LEU A 569 -16.11 3.02 7.62
C LEU A 569 -16.20 1.68 8.32
N TRP A 570 -15.37 0.73 7.89
CA TRP A 570 -15.13 -0.52 8.59
C TRP A 570 -13.68 -0.58 9.02
N LEU A 571 -13.44 -0.83 10.31
CA LEU A 571 -12.11 -1.00 10.89
C LEU A 571 -12.00 -2.37 11.55
N SER A 572 -10.86 -3.02 11.34
CA SER A 572 -10.43 -4.18 12.13
C SER A 572 -9.05 -3.94 12.73
N TYR A 573 -8.70 -4.70 13.76
CA TYR A 573 -7.55 -4.48 14.63
C TYR A 573 -7.25 -5.75 15.44
N ASP A 574 -6.16 -5.76 16.21
CA ASP A 574 -5.87 -6.86 17.14
C ASP A 574 -7.01 -7.09 18.16
N GLU A 575 -7.46 -8.33 18.32
CA GLU A 575 -8.58 -8.74 19.18
C GLU A 575 -8.55 -8.14 20.59
N SER A 576 -7.35 -8.00 21.17
CA SER A 576 -7.12 -7.52 22.54
C SER A 576 -7.44 -6.03 22.72
N PHE A 577 -7.64 -5.30 21.62
CA PHE A 577 -8.07 -3.90 21.64
C PHE A 577 -9.58 -3.73 21.87
N SER A 578 -10.40 -4.73 21.56
CA SER A 578 -11.88 -4.65 21.66
C SER A 578 -12.38 -4.18 23.04
N PRO A 579 -11.83 -4.66 24.19
CA PRO A 579 -12.22 -4.16 25.51
C PRO A 579 -11.88 -2.68 25.74
N THR A 580 -10.79 -2.18 25.16
CA THR A 580 -10.40 -0.76 25.24
C THR A 580 -11.38 0.11 24.48
N LEU A 581 -11.74 -0.27 23.26
CA LEU A 581 -12.71 0.46 22.45
C LEU A 581 -14.13 0.40 23.07
N LYS A 582 -14.56 -0.77 23.59
CA LYS A 582 -15.82 -0.90 24.34
C LYS A 582 -15.86 0.01 25.57
N ALA A 583 -14.78 0.04 26.35
CA ALA A 583 -14.69 0.90 27.54
C ALA A 583 -14.76 2.39 27.19
N HIS A 584 -14.12 2.81 26.09
CA HIS A 584 -14.22 4.18 25.57
C HIS A 584 -15.65 4.54 25.14
N LEU A 585 -16.28 3.72 24.30
CA LEU A 585 -17.65 3.96 23.82
C LEU A 585 -18.66 4.01 24.97
N ASN A 586 -18.54 3.12 25.95
CA ASN A 586 -19.36 3.14 27.18
C ASN A 586 -19.13 4.38 28.07
N GLY A 587 -17.98 5.06 27.94
CA GLY A 587 -17.63 6.25 28.71
C GLY A 587 -18.00 7.61 28.09
N LEU A 588 -18.51 7.64 26.85
CA LEU A 588 -18.84 8.88 26.11
C LEU A 588 -19.90 9.79 26.74
#